data_AF-A0A1F2JMT1-F1
#
_entry.id   AF-A0A1F2JMT1-F1
#
_cell.length_a   1.000
_cell.length_b   1.000
_cell.length_c   1.000
_cell.angle_alpha   90.00
_cell.angle_beta   90.00
_cell.angle_gamma   90.00
#
_symmetry.space_group_name_H-M   'P 1'
#
loop_
_entity.id
_entity.type
_entity.pdbx_description
1 polymer ?
#
loop_
_entity_poly.entity_id
_entity_poly.type
_entity_poly.pdbx_seq_one_letter_code
_entity_poly.pdbx_strand_id
1 'polypeptide(L)'
;MKPLEVFCRNRVMYVQMTVHDKSMGMKDYHLYNKNGLAFYVFRKSQGVWELAFGELADDIKEACIDALILRFDSDVPELFYHHGVRQVVEVRAKKYSLWHIYLNNAYVGSIQHDKYTKNFDYHIEDNSLLTDDQVQKYIGMIQHGELKWRKDDNR
;
A
#
# COMPACT_ATOMS: atom_id res chain seq x y z
N MET A 1 14.59 9.27 9.82
CA MET A 1 13.33 8.71 9.30
C MET A 1 12.44 8.37 10.49
N LYS A 2 11.11 8.56 10.44
CA LYS A 2 10.23 8.11 11.54
C LYS A 2 10.29 6.57 11.67
N PRO A 3 10.22 5.99 12.88
CA PRO A 3 10.14 4.53 13.04
C PRO A 3 9.01 3.92 12.22
N LEU A 4 9.15 2.65 11.83
CA LEU A 4 8.10 1.88 11.20
C LEU A 4 7.17 1.33 12.29
N GLU A 5 5.87 1.60 12.18
CA GLU A 5 4.86 1.06 13.09
C GLU A 5 4.39 -0.30 12.55
N VAL A 6 4.62 -1.36 13.31
CA VAL A 6 4.32 -2.74 12.92
C VAL A 6 3.28 -3.31 13.88
N PHE A 7 2.11 -3.67 13.35
CA PHE A 7 1.02 -4.27 14.10
C PHE A 7 1.11 -5.81 14.02
N CYS A 8 1.31 -6.47 15.15
CA CYS A 8 1.44 -7.93 15.20
C CYS A 8 0.84 -8.47 16.51
N ARG A 9 -0.04 -9.49 16.44
CA ARG A 9 -0.67 -10.14 17.60
C ARG A 9 -1.23 -9.16 18.64
N ASN A 10 -2.00 -8.16 18.20
CA ASN A 10 -2.59 -7.09 19.03
C ASN A 10 -1.56 -6.18 19.74
N ARG A 11 -0.32 -6.15 19.26
CA ARG A 11 0.73 -5.25 19.76
C ARG A 11 1.22 -4.35 18.64
N VAL A 12 1.65 -3.16 19.01
CA VAL A 12 2.34 -2.23 18.12
C VAL A 12 3.82 -2.23 18.46
N MET A 13 4.66 -2.46 17.47
CA MET A 13 6.11 -2.40 17.57
C MET A 13 6.62 -1.21 16.76
N TYR A 14 7.55 -0.45 17.33
CA TYR A 14 8.20 0.67 16.65
C TYR A 14 9.61 0.24 16.26
N VAL A 15 9.82 0.02 14.96
CA VAL A 15 11.07 -0.51 14.42
C VAL A 15 11.88 0.62 13.80
N GLN A 16 13.12 0.79 14.26
CA GLN A 16 14.04 1.73 13.63
C GLN A 16 14.41 1.21 12.25
N MET A 17 14.51 2.12 11.27
CA MET A 17 14.76 1.73 9.89
C MET A 17 15.57 2.78 9.13
N THR A 18 16.44 2.30 8.25
CA THR A 18 17.12 3.08 7.22
C THR A 18 16.77 2.53 5.85
N VAL A 19 16.83 3.41 4.84
CA VAL A 19 16.63 3.04 3.44
C VAL A 19 17.93 3.29 2.71
N HIS A 20 18.42 2.27 2.02
CA HIS A 20 19.65 2.29 1.27
C HIS A 20 19.33 2.14 -0.22
N ASP A 21 19.68 3.14 -1.02
CA ASP A 21 19.56 3.06 -2.46
C ASP A 21 20.61 2.09 -3.03
N LYS A 22 20.16 1.22 -3.93
CA LYS A 22 20.99 0.30 -4.71
C LYS A 22 21.03 0.70 -6.17
N SER A 23 21.92 0.05 -6.92
CA SER A 23 21.97 0.20 -8.37
C SER A 23 20.63 -0.15 -9.02
N MET A 24 20.37 0.41 -10.20
CA MET A 24 19.16 0.17 -11.00
C MET A 24 17.83 0.59 -10.31
N GLY A 25 17.88 1.54 -9.37
CA GLY A 25 16.68 2.09 -8.73
C GLY A 25 16.05 1.17 -7.67
N MET A 26 16.73 0.09 -7.31
CA MET A 26 16.32 -0.76 -6.19
C MET A 26 16.60 -0.08 -4.85
N LYS A 27 15.82 -0.42 -3.82
CA LYS A 27 16.00 0.07 -2.46
C LYS A 27 15.96 -1.09 -1.48
N ASP A 28 16.87 -1.06 -0.52
CA ASP A 28 16.90 -1.96 0.61
C ASP A 28 16.43 -1.23 1.86
N TYR A 29 15.55 -1.88 2.62
CA TYR A 29 14.93 -1.36 3.83
C TYR A 29 15.48 -2.14 5.01
N HIS A 30 16.39 -1.53 5.75
CA HIS A 30 17.10 -2.17 6.86
C HIS A 30 16.32 -1.91 8.15
N LEU A 31 15.78 -2.97 8.75
CA LEU A 31 15.08 -2.93 10.03
C LEU A 31 16.04 -3.35 11.14
N TYR A 32 16.10 -2.52 12.18
CA TYR A 32 17.01 -2.69 13.30
C TYR A 32 16.30 -3.33 14.48
N ASN A 33 16.98 -4.24 15.15
CA ASN A 33 16.50 -4.79 16.43
C ASN A 33 16.63 -3.73 17.55
N LYS A 34 16.14 -4.07 18.75
CA LYS A 34 16.21 -3.18 19.94
C LYS A 34 17.63 -2.77 20.34
N ASN A 35 18.64 -3.52 19.91
CA ASN A 35 20.05 -3.26 20.24
C ASN A 35 20.75 -2.42 19.16
N GLY A 36 20.03 -1.94 18.14
CA GLY A 36 20.58 -1.06 17.11
C GLY A 36 21.42 -1.77 16.04
N LEU A 37 21.38 -3.11 15.97
CA LEU A 37 22.01 -3.87 14.89
C LEU A 37 20.98 -4.10 13.77
N ALA A 38 21.35 -3.73 12.53
CA ALA A 38 20.56 -4.05 11.34
C ALA A 38 20.59 -5.56 11.16
N PHE A 39 19.45 -6.20 11.31
CA PHE A 39 19.36 -7.67 11.28
C PHE A 39 18.47 -8.17 10.13
N TYR A 40 17.55 -7.32 9.66
CA TYR A 40 16.57 -7.70 8.64
C TYR A 40 16.60 -6.73 7.48
N VAL A 41 16.75 -7.23 6.26
CA VAL A 41 16.71 -6.41 5.04
C VAL A 41 15.48 -6.81 4.24
N PHE A 42 14.57 -5.87 4.05
CA PHE A 42 13.43 -6.03 3.16
C PHE A 42 13.70 -5.35 1.82
N ARG A 43 13.18 -5.92 0.75
CA ARG A 43 13.27 -5.37 -0.61
C ARG A 43 11.92 -5.48 -1.29
N LYS A 44 11.63 -4.52 -2.18
CA LYS A 44 10.57 -4.65 -3.17
C LYS A 44 11.16 -5.06 -4.51
N SER A 45 10.96 -6.32 -4.90
CA SER A 45 11.46 -6.92 -6.15
C SER A 45 10.28 -7.18 -7.08
N GLN A 46 10.29 -6.59 -8.28
CA GLN A 46 9.20 -6.77 -9.27
C GLN A 46 7.78 -6.50 -8.73
N GLY A 47 7.65 -5.56 -7.79
CA GLY A 47 6.37 -5.22 -7.17
C GLY A 47 6.04 -6.02 -5.91
N VAL A 48 6.81 -7.04 -5.57
CA VAL A 48 6.58 -7.91 -4.41
C VAL A 48 7.56 -7.56 -3.29
N TRP A 49 7.06 -7.41 -2.07
CA TRP A 49 7.87 -7.21 -0.88
C TRP A 49 8.36 -8.56 -0.34
N GLU A 50 9.64 -8.64 -0.01
CA GLU A 50 10.27 -9.85 0.51
C GLU A 50 11.29 -9.53 1.60
N LEU A 51 11.53 -10.50 2.49
CA LEU A 51 12.66 -10.49 3.41
C LEU A 51 13.88 -11.04 2.65
N ALA A 52 14.75 -10.13 2.19
CA ALA A 52 15.94 -10.46 1.41
C ALA A 52 17.12 -10.97 2.27
N PHE A 53 17.16 -10.62 3.56
CA PHE A 53 18.18 -11.08 4.49
C PHE A 53 17.66 -11.11 5.93
N GLY A 54 18.08 -12.13 6.69
CA GLY A 54 17.66 -12.37 8.08
C GLY A 54 16.58 -13.45 8.19
N GLU A 55 16.25 -13.85 9.41
CA GLU A 55 15.24 -14.86 9.70
C GLU A 55 14.25 -14.34 10.74
N LEU A 56 12.96 -14.30 10.38
CA LEU A 56 11.86 -13.88 11.24
C LEU A 56 10.82 -14.98 11.30
N ALA A 57 10.13 -15.07 12.43
CA ALA A 57 8.87 -15.79 12.50
C ALA A 57 7.91 -15.22 11.45
N ASP A 58 7.17 -16.10 10.75
CA ASP A 58 6.36 -15.73 9.59
C ASP A 58 5.38 -14.60 9.89
N ASP A 59 4.71 -14.64 11.04
CA ASP A 59 3.75 -13.61 11.42
C ASP A 59 4.38 -12.23 11.65
N ILE A 60 5.62 -12.18 12.14
CA ILE A 60 6.38 -10.92 12.30
C ILE A 60 6.85 -10.44 10.92
N LYS A 61 7.32 -11.36 10.07
CA LYS A 61 7.74 -11.08 8.69
C LYS A 61 6.58 -10.47 7.90
N GLU A 62 5.40 -11.09 7.93
CA GLU A 62 4.21 -10.61 7.24
C GLU A 62 3.75 -9.25 7.79
N ALA A 63 3.78 -9.04 9.11
CA ALA A 63 3.45 -7.76 9.71
C ALA A 63 4.41 -6.64 9.31
N CYS A 64 5.72 -6.93 9.19
CA CYS A 64 6.70 -5.98 8.66
C CYS A 64 6.41 -5.63 7.19
N ILE A 65 6.06 -6.62 6.37
CA ILE A 65 5.67 -6.41 4.97
C ILE A 65 4.42 -5.53 4.88
N ASP A 66 3.40 -5.79 5.70
CA ASP A 66 2.17 -4.98 5.77
C ASP A 66 2.50 -3.51 6.05
N ALA A 67 3.33 -3.26 7.06
CA ALA A 67 3.74 -1.92 7.43
C ALA A 67 4.56 -1.22 6.32
N LEU A 68 5.41 -1.97 5.61
CA LEU A 68 6.21 -1.44 4.49
C LEU A 68 5.33 -1.08 3.30
N ILE A 69 4.37 -1.94 2.94
CA ILE A 69 3.37 -1.68 1.89
C ILE A 69 2.64 -0.38 2.20
N LEU A 70 1.99 -0.28 3.36
CA LEU A 70 1.19 0.89 3.74
C LEU A 70 2.01 2.18 3.81
N ARG A 71 3.31 2.09 4.09
CA ARG A 71 4.18 3.26 4.21
C ARG A 71 4.75 3.75 2.89
N PHE A 72 5.10 2.83 1.99
CA PHE A 72 5.88 3.16 0.79
C PHE A 72 5.11 3.03 -0.52
N ASP A 73 4.01 2.28 -0.53
CA ASP A 73 3.19 2.10 -1.72
C ASP A 73 2.06 3.13 -1.70
N SER A 74 2.31 4.31 -2.27
CA SER A 74 1.40 5.46 -2.22
C SER A 74 0.01 5.22 -2.81
N ASP A 75 -0.11 4.20 -3.63
CA ASP A 75 -1.34 3.85 -4.32
C ASP A 75 -2.11 2.75 -3.54
N VAL A 76 -1.61 2.31 -2.38
CA VAL A 76 -2.24 1.32 -1.50
C VAL A 76 -2.88 2.04 -0.30
N PRO A 77 -4.20 2.33 -0.33
CA PRO A 77 -4.86 2.97 0.80
C PRO A 77 -5.05 2.02 2.00
N GLU A 78 -5.14 0.72 1.76
CA GLU A 78 -5.28 -0.28 2.81
C GLU A 78 -4.90 -1.68 2.36
N LEU A 79 -4.77 -2.56 3.35
CA LEU A 79 -4.71 -4.01 3.19
C LEU A 79 -5.53 -4.67 4.31
N PHE A 80 -6.06 -5.85 4.04
CA PHE A 80 -6.80 -6.65 5.02
C PHE A 80 -6.58 -8.14 4.75
N TYR A 81 -7.00 -9.01 5.66
CA TYR A 81 -6.88 -10.46 5.48
C TYR A 81 -8.25 -11.09 5.24
N HIS A 82 -8.34 -11.92 4.21
CA HIS A 82 -9.53 -12.72 3.91
C HIS A 82 -9.10 -14.18 3.77
N HIS A 83 -9.70 -15.06 4.57
CA HIS A 83 -9.31 -16.49 4.66
C HIS A 83 -7.80 -16.73 4.83
N GLY A 84 -7.13 -15.91 5.65
CA GLY A 84 -5.69 -16.02 5.91
C GLY A 84 -4.79 -15.49 4.79
N VAL A 85 -5.36 -14.95 3.71
CA VAL A 85 -4.62 -14.37 2.59
C VAL A 85 -4.69 -12.85 2.66
N ARG A 86 -3.52 -12.20 2.61
CA ARG A 86 -3.40 -10.74 2.48
C ARG A 86 -4.10 -10.28 1.20
N GLN A 87 -4.99 -9.32 1.33
CA GLN A 87 -5.63 -8.58 0.27
C GLN A 87 -5.06 -7.17 0.26
N VAL A 88 -4.28 -6.84 -0.76
CA VAL A 88 -3.73 -5.50 -0.98
C VAL A 88 -4.66 -4.75 -1.90
N VAL A 89 -5.22 -3.64 -1.44
CA VAL A 89 -6.05 -2.76 -2.26
C VAL A 89 -5.14 -1.74 -2.93
N GLU A 90 -5.21 -1.60 -4.24
CA GLU A 90 -4.48 -0.57 -4.97
C GLU A 90 -5.45 0.33 -5.73
N VAL A 91 -5.41 1.63 -5.48
CA VAL A 91 -6.21 2.64 -6.16
C VAL A 91 -5.31 3.47 -7.08
N ARG A 92 -5.22 3.03 -8.34
CA ARG A 92 -4.27 3.57 -9.32
C ARG A 92 -4.92 4.64 -10.17
N ALA A 93 -4.38 5.86 -10.11
CA ALA A 93 -4.83 6.97 -10.95
C ALA A 93 -4.58 6.73 -12.45
N LYS A 94 -5.60 6.98 -13.26
CA LYS A 94 -5.62 6.88 -14.72
C LYS A 94 -5.86 8.26 -15.34
N LYS A 95 -5.90 8.32 -16.66
CA LYS A 95 -6.23 9.57 -17.39
C LYS A 95 -7.71 9.91 -17.19
N TYR A 96 -8.08 11.16 -17.43
CA TYR A 96 -9.49 11.60 -17.43
C TYR A 96 -10.18 11.49 -16.06
N SER A 97 -9.45 11.79 -14.98
CA SER A 97 -10.00 11.77 -13.61
C SER A 97 -10.68 10.43 -13.26
N LEU A 98 -10.02 9.34 -13.61
CA LEU A 98 -10.42 7.97 -13.35
C LEU A 98 -9.39 7.29 -12.45
N TRP A 99 -9.84 6.45 -11.52
CA TRP A 99 -8.99 5.57 -10.73
C TRP A 99 -9.49 4.15 -10.90
N HIS A 100 -8.58 3.21 -11.11
CA HIS A 100 -8.89 1.79 -11.09
C HIS A 100 -8.54 1.22 -9.73
N ILE A 101 -9.46 0.44 -9.17
CA ILE A 101 -9.26 -0.29 -7.94
C ILE A 101 -8.85 -1.72 -8.30
N TYR A 102 -7.75 -2.17 -7.71
CA TYR A 102 -7.27 -3.54 -7.82
C TYR A 102 -7.22 -4.18 -6.45
N LEU A 103 -7.52 -5.47 -6.39
CA LEU A 103 -7.29 -6.32 -5.22
C LEU A 103 -6.26 -7.37 -5.61
N ASN A 104 -5.08 -7.36 -4.99
CA ASN A 104 -3.97 -8.27 -5.34
C ASN A 104 -3.69 -8.31 -6.87
N ASN A 105 -3.64 -7.13 -7.51
CA ASN A 105 -3.51 -6.95 -8.96
C ASN A 105 -4.69 -7.37 -9.85
N ALA A 106 -5.77 -7.95 -9.31
CA ALA A 106 -7.00 -8.18 -10.06
C ALA A 106 -7.85 -6.91 -10.07
N TYR A 107 -8.34 -6.49 -11.23
CA TYR A 107 -9.26 -5.34 -11.31
C TYR A 107 -10.59 -5.69 -10.63
N VAL A 108 -11.10 -4.80 -9.78
CA VAL A 108 -12.35 -5.03 -9.03
C VAL A 108 -13.31 -3.84 -9.08
N GLY A 109 -12.94 -2.75 -9.73
CA GLY A 109 -13.79 -1.57 -9.82
C GLY A 109 -13.06 -0.29 -10.22
N SER A 110 -13.80 0.80 -10.26
CA SER A 110 -13.28 2.12 -10.60
C SER A 110 -14.03 3.24 -9.88
N ILE A 111 -13.34 4.37 -9.74
CA ILE A 111 -13.88 5.64 -9.25
C ILE A 111 -13.64 6.67 -10.35
N GLN A 112 -14.66 7.44 -10.72
CA GLN A 112 -14.57 8.51 -11.71
C GLN A 112 -15.03 9.83 -11.09
N HIS A 113 -14.28 10.90 -11.36
CA HIS A 113 -14.65 12.24 -10.96
C HIS A 113 -15.08 13.06 -12.17
N ASP A 114 -16.33 13.49 -12.17
CA ASP A 114 -16.85 14.41 -13.18
C ASP A 114 -16.35 15.83 -12.89
N LYS A 115 -15.58 16.37 -13.82
CA LYS A 115 -14.99 17.71 -13.69
C LYS A 115 -16.00 18.85 -13.73
N TYR A 116 -17.19 18.63 -14.30
CA TYR A 116 -18.23 19.64 -14.45
C TYR A 116 -19.12 19.69 -13.20
N THR A 117 -19.66 18.53 -12.80
CA THR A 117 -20.53 18.44 -11.62
C THR A 117 -19.76 18.39 -10.30
N LYS A 118 -18.45 18.10 -10.35
CA LYS A 118 -17.57 17.86 -9.18
C LYS A 118 -17.98 16.64 -8.34
N ASN A 119 -18.81 15.77 -8.90
CA ASN A 119 -19.26 14.56 -8.24
C ASN A 119 -18.31 13.39 -8.52
N PHE A 120 -18.29 12.45 -7.57
CA PHE A 120 -17.62 11.17 -7.73
C PHE A 120 -18.68 10.09 -7.93
N ASP A 121 -18.49 9.31 -8.99
CA ASP A 121 -19.24 8.09 -9.24
C ASP A 121 -18.26 6.90 -9.12
N TYR A 122 -18.77 5.74 -8.75
CA TYR A 122 -17.95 4.54 -8.66
C TYR A 122 -18.74 3.29 -9.07
N HIS A 123 -17.98 2.25 -9.41
CA HIS A 123 -18.49 0.93 -9.69
C HIS A 123 -17.52 -0.10 -9.08
N ILE A 124 -18.07 -1.11 -8.41
CA ILE A 124 -17.35 -2.30 -7.97
C ILE A 124 -18.00 -3.53 -8.60
N GLU A 125 -17.18 -4.52 -8.93
CA GLU A 125 -17.65 -5.80 -9.46
C GLU A 125 -18.46 -6.56 -8.39
N ASP A 126 -19.55 -7.24 -8.76
CA ASP A 126 -20.49 -7.89 -7.83
C ASP A 126 -19.82 -8.93 -6.91
N ASN A 127 -18.71 -9.53 -7.35
CA ASN A 127 -17.95 -10.54 -6.58
C ASN A 127 -16.75 -9.96 -5.84
N SER A 128 -16.66 -8.64 -5.74
CA SER A 128 -15.56 -7.97 -5.03
C SER A 128 -15.67 -8.19 -3.52
N LEU A 129 -14.52 -8.31 -2.86
CA LEU A 129 -14.43 -8.29 -1.39
C LEU A 129 -14.56 -6.87 -0.80
N LEU A 130 -14.59 -5.85 -1.66
CA LEU A 130 -14.71 -4.46 -1.24
C LEU A 130 -16.16 -4.07 -1.00
N THR A 131 -16.35 -3.23 0.01
CA THR A 131 -17.63 -2.65 0.39
C THR A 131 -17.76 -1.21 -0.11
N ASP A 132 -18.99 -0.72 -0.22
CA ASP A 132 -19.26 0.67 -0.57
C ASP A 132 -18.59 1.65 0.40
N ASP A 133 -18.59 1.34 1.70
CA ASP A 133 -17.94 2.15 2.74
C ASP A 133 -16.42 2.31 2.49
N GLN A 134 -15.76 1.23 2.05
CA GLN A 134 -14.35 1.28 1.67
C GLN A 134 -14.13 2.18 0.44
N VAL A 135 -15.01 2.11 -0.56
CA VAL A 135 -14.89 2.96 -1.75
C VAL A 135 -15.12 4.43 -1.40
N GLN A 136 -16.10 4.73 -0.54
CA GLN A 136 -16.34 6.09 -0.03
C GLN A 136 -15.12 6.64 0.71
N LYS A 137 -14.47 5.80 1.53
CA LYS A 137 -13.19 6.14 2.16
C LYS A 137 -12.13 6.50 1.11
N TYR A 138 -12.00 5.73 0.03
CA TYR A 138 -11.02 6.04 -1.03
C TYR A 138 -11.35 7.34 -1.76
N ILE A 139 -12.62 7.63 -2.00
CA ILE A 139 -13.06 8.93 -2.53
C ILE A 139 -12.60 10.06 -1.61
N GLY A 140 -12.82 9.93 -0.30
CA GLY A 140 -12.34 10.90 0.69
C GLY A 140 -10.81 11.08 0.64
N MET A 141 -10.05 10.00 0.53
CA MET A 141 -8.59 10.05 0.38
C MET A 141 -8.13 10.74 -0.92
N ILE A 142 -8.87 10.56 -2.02
CA ILE A 142 -8.62 11.28 -3.29
C ILE A 142 -8.89 12.78 -3.09
N GLN A 143 -10.00 13.14 -2.44
CA GLN A 143 -10.37 14.53 -2.17
C GLN A 143 -9.34 15.24 -1.29
N HIS A 144 -8.77 14.55 -0.30
CA HIS A 144 -7.72 15.08 0.58
C HIS A 144 -6.31 15.06 -0.04
N GLY A 145 -6.13 14.44 -1.21
CA GLY A 145 -4.84 14.34 -1.90
C GLY A 145 -3.90 13.28 -1.32
N GLU A 146 -4.41 12.36 -0.50
CA GLU A 146 -3.68 11.19 0.02
C GLU A 146 -3.48 10.16 -1.10
N LEU A 147 -4.51 9.96 -1.91
CA LEU A 147 -4.42 9.24 -3.19
C LEU A 147 -4.18 10.24 -4.32
N LYS A 148 -3.20 9.93 -5.16
CA LYS A 148 -2.72 10.87 -6.18
C LYS A 148 -3.79 11.17 -7.22
N TRP A 149 -3.90 12.45 -7.56
CA TRP A 149 -4.46 12.86 -8.84
C TRP A 149 -3.41 12.63 -9.91
N ARG A 150 -3.76 11.92 -10.98
CA ARG A 150 -2.96 12.02 -12.19
C ARG A 150 -3.27 13.39 -12.77
N LYS A 151 -2.28 14.30 -12.75
CA LYS A 151 -2.36 15.52 -13.56
C LYS A 151 -2.64 15.05 -14.99
N ASP A 152 -3.69 15.56 -15.60
CA ASP A 152 -3.78 15.43 -17.04
C ASP A 152 -2.54 16.12 -17.59
N ASP A 153 -1.68 15.36 -18.27
CA ASP A 153 -0.69 15.92 -19.17
C ASP A 153 -1.46 16.58 -20.32
N ASN A 154 -2.02 17.75 -20.03
CA ASN A 154 -2.43 18.68 -21.06
C ASN A 154 -1.14 19.38 -21.51
N ARG A 155 -0.82 19.10 -22.78
CA ARG A 155 0.02 19.90 -23.68
C ARG A 155 0.06 21.38 -23.33
#